data_AF-A0A3C0QLZ3-F1
#
_entry.id   AF-A0A3C0QLZ3-F1
#
_cell.length_a   1.000
_cell.length_b   1.000
_cell.length_c   1.000
_cell.angle_alpha   90.00
_cell.angle_beta   90.00
_cell.angle_gamma   90.00
#
_symmetry.space_group_name_H-M   'P 1'
#
loop_
_entity.id
_entity.type
_entity.pdbx_description
1 polymer ?
#
loop_
_entity_poly.entity_id
_entity_poly.type
_entity_poly.pdbx_seq_one_letter_code
_entity_poly.pdbx_strand_id
1 'polypeptide(L)'
;MKNCIKILGFALLAEALTLFVNLTLSFSGSAFMRMLCSACTVGILCGLMAQGGYSIGNIDRKAKKTFHFGKAFLLGLWGSAPYFILTIALILSKNGMISDNYYRYYKLLCAPFLAVCNLISDGISSSGVSAMGIIVLLILCCLPCISIMIAYKISIQGKAIEDVMYH
;
A
#
# COMPACT_ATOMS: atom_id res chain seq x y z
N MET A 1 -12.39 1.46 -15.98
CA MET A 1 -13.02 1.08 -14.70
C MET A 1 -12.69 -0.34 -14.25
N LYS A 2 -12.89 -1.40 -15.07
CA LYS A 2 -12.63 -2.80 -14.65
C LYS A 2 -11.23 -3.02 -14.03
N ASN A 3 -10.19 -2.41 -14.60
CA ASN A 3 -8.81 -2.52 -14.09
C ASN A 3 -8.62 -1.81 -12.72
N CYS A 4 -9.29 -0.69 -12.50
CA CYS A 4 -9.23 0.06 -11.23
C CYS A 4 -9.92 -0.72 -10.09
N ILE A 5 -11.09 -1.32 -10.38
CA ILE A 5 -11.82 -2.16 -9.42
C ILE A 5 -10.96 -3.36 -9.01
N LYS A 6 -10.22 -3.95 -9.96
CA LYS A 6 -9.33 -5.07 -9.66
C LYS A 6 -8.19 -4.66 -8.71
N ILE A 7 -7.56 -3.51 -8.92
CA ILE A 7 -6.51 -3.00 -8.02
C ILE A 7 -7.07 -2.69 -6.64
N LEU A 8 -8.25 -2.06 -6.56
CA LEU A 8 -8.94 -1.81 -5.28
C LEU A 8 -9.25 -3.11 -4.54
N GLY A 9 -9.61 -4.18 -5.25
CA GLY A 9 -9.77 -5.51 -4.66
C GLY A 9 -8.48 -6.05 -4.04
N PHE A 10 -7.34 -5.91 -4.72
CA PHE A 10 -6.04 -6.29 -4.17
C PHE A 10 -5.63 -5.42 -2.97
N ALA A 11 -5.98 -4.12 -2.99
CA ALA A 11 -5.78 -3.22 -1.87
C ALA A 11 -6.57 -3.66 -0.63
N LEU A 12 -7.85 -3.98 -0.81
CA LEU A 12 -8.72 -4.42 0.27
C LEU A 12 -8.29 -5.80 0.82
N LEU A 13 -7.82 -6.70 -0.05
CA LEU A 13 -7.24 -7.97 0.38
C LEU A 13 -5.95 -7.77 1.20
N ALA A 14 -5.09 -6.83 0.77
CA ALA A 14 -3.88 -6.48 1.51
C ALA A 14 -4.20 -5.88 2.88
N GLU A 15 -5.18 -4.97 2.97
CA GLU A 15 -5.70 -4.47 4.25
C GLU A 15 -6.17 -5.61 5.15
N ALA A 16 -7.03 -6.50 4.65
CA ALA A 16 -7.57 -7.60 5.46
C ALA A 16 -6.48 -8.55 5.98
N LEU A 17 -5.51 -8.92 5.14
CA LEU A 17 -4.40 -9.78 5.52
C LEU A 17 -3.45 -9.10 6.51
N THR A 18 -3.11 -7.84 6.28
CA THR A 18 -2.24 -7.08 7.19
C THR A 18 -2.92 -6.82 8.53
N LEU A 19 -4.23 -6.60 8.55
CA LEU A 19 -5.00 -6.45 9.77
C LEU A 19 -5.03 -7.74 10.58
N PHE A 20 -5.22 -8.90 9.91
CA PHE A 20 -5.13 -10.21 10.55
C PHE A 20 -3.75 -10.44 11.18
N VAL A 21 -2.68 -10.21 10.43
CA VAL A 21 -1.29 -10.37 10.88
C VAL A 21 -0.99 -9.44 12.07
N ASN A 22 -1.38 -8.16 11.99
CA ASN A 22 -1.21 -7.23 13.10
C ASN A 22 -1.99 -7.65 14.34
N LEU A 23 -3.24 -8.13 14.22
CA LEU A 23 -4.02 -8.61 15.36
C LEU A 23 -3.36 -9.81 16.03
N THR A 24 -2.84 -10.77 15.25
CA THR A 24 -2.16 -11.95 15.80
C THR A 24 -0.86 -11.58 16.50
N LEU A 25 -0.07 -10.66 15.93
CA LEU A 25 1.23 -10.24 16.47
C LEU A 25 1.13 -9.15 17.54
N SER A 26 0.01 -8.44 17.64
CA SER A 26 -0.25 -7.42 18.68
C SER A 26 -0.24 -8.01 20.09
N PHE A 27 -0.41 -9.33 20.24
CA PHE A 27 -0.28 -10.01 21.53
C PHE A 27 1.17 -10.03 22.03
N SER A 28 2.16 -9.95 21.13
CA SER A 28 3.58 -9.89 21.48
C SER A 28 4.02 -8.44 21.62
N GLY A 29 3.85 -7.85 22.80
CA GLY A 29 4.15 -6.43 23.07
C GLY A 29 5.62 -5.99 22.92
N SER A 30 6.52 -6.84 22.40
CA SER A 30 7.95 -6.53 22.25
C SER A 30 8.23 -5.68 21.01
N ALA A 31 9.17 -4.72 21.12
CA ALA A 31 9.56 -3.85 20.01
C ALA A 31 10.12 -4.61 18.79
N PHE A 32 10.83 -5.72 19.04
CA PHE A 32 11.34 -6.60 17.97
C PHE A 32 10.20 -7.20 17.13
N MET A 33 9.13 -7.66 17.78
CA MET A 33 7.98 -8.24 17.08
C MET A 33 7.20 -7.18 16.32
N ARG A 34 7.13 -5.93 16.81
CA ARG A 34 6.56 -4.80 16.06
C ARG A 34 7.34 -4.51 14.78
N MET A 35 8.68 -4.55 14.82
CA MET A 35 9.52 -4.37 13.62
C MET A 35 9.31 -5.51 12.61
N LEU A 36 9.35 -6.76 13.06
CA LEU A 36 9.10 -7.91 12.18
C LEU A 36 7.69 -7.85 11.56
N CYS A 37 6.69 -7.47 12.36
CA CYS A 37 5.32 -7.26 11.91
C CYS A 37 5.27 -6.17 10.84
N SER A 38 5.93 -5.04 11.05
CA SER A 38 5.97 -3.97 10.04
C SER A 38 6.61 -4.41 8.71
N ALA A 39 7.69 -5.20 8.76
CA ALA A 39 8.34 -5.71 7.56
C ALA A 39 7.42 -6.68 6.79
N CYS A 40 6.70 -7.56 7.49
CA CYS A 40 5.81 -8.51 6.85
C CYS A 40 4.54 -7.84 6.30
N THR A 41 3.97 -6.85 6.99
CA THR A 41 2.77 -6.14 6.49
C THR A 41 3.09 -5.31 5.25
N VAL A 42 4.24 -4.64 5.23
CA VAL A 42 4.75 -3.94 4.04
C VAL A 42 5.04 -4.93 2.91
N GLY A 43 5.64 -6.09 3.22
CA GLY A 43 5.90 -7.14 2.24
C GLY A 43 4.61 -7.68 1.58
N ILE A 44 3.58 -7.95 2.37
CA ILE A 44 2.26 -8.40 1.89
C ILE A 44 1.63 -7.33 0.99
N LEU A 45 1.66 -6.07 1.43
CA LEU A 45 1.14 -4.94 0.65
C LEU A 45 1.85 -4.85 -0.71
N CYS A 46 3.19 -4.79 -0.72
CA CYS A 46 3.96 -4.71 -1.96
C CYS A 46 3.72 -5.93 -2.87
N GLY A 47 3.69 -7.13 -2.31
CA GLY A 47 3.47 -8.36 -3.07
C GLY A 47 2.10 -8.43 -3.75
N LEU A 48 1.02 -8.11 -3.03
CA LEU A 48 -0.33 -8.12 -3.59
C LEU A 48 -0.55 -6.99 -4.60
N MET A 49 0.02 -5.82 -4.35
CA MET A 49 -0.01 -4.69 -5.28
C MET A 49 0.78 -5.01 -6.57
N ALA A 50 1.95 -5.65 -6.44
CA ALA A 50 2.71 -6.15 -7.58
C ALA A 50 1.91 -7.21 -8.35
N GLN A 51 1.23 -8.14 -7.68
CA GLN A 51 0.39 -9.14 -8.33
C GLN A 51 -0.78 -8.50 -9.10
N GLY A 52 -1.40 -7.47 -8.54
CA GLY A 52 -2.43 -6.67 -9.22
C GLY A 52 -1.90 -5.98 -10.48
N GLY A 53 -0.74 -5.31 -10.38
CA GLY A 53 -0.06 -4.69 -11.51
C GLY A 53 0.34 -5.70 -12.60
N TYR A 54 0.89 -6.85 -12.19
CA TYR A 54 1.28 -7.93 -13.09
C TYR A 54 0.08 -8.52 -13.85
N SER A 55 -1.04 -8.77 -13.14
CA SER A 55 -2.25 -9.32 -13.75
C SER A 55 -2.81 -8.40 -14.82
N ILE A 56 -2.82 -7.09 -14.59
CA ILE A 56 -3.30 -6.09 -15.55
C ILE A 56 -2.33 -5.97 -16.72
N GLY A 57 -1.02 -5.98 -16.46
CA GLY A 57 0.00 -5.98 -17.50
C GLY A 57 -0.14 -7.17 -18.44
N ASN A 58 -0.45 -8.36 -17.92
CA ASN A 58 -0.61 -9.57 -18.72
C ASN A 58 -1.87 -9.49 -19.61
N ILE A 59 -2.96 -8.91 -19.09
CA ILE A 59 -4.18 -8.67 -19.88
C ILE A 59 -3.91 -7.68 -21.02
N ASP A 60 -3.25 -6.56 -20.72
CA ASP A 60 -2.91 -5.56 -21.73
C ASP A 60 -1.93 -6.10 -22.77
N ARG A 61 -1.00 -6.97 -22.34
CA ARG A 61 -0.06 -7.65 -23.21
C ARG A 61 -0.76 -8.63 -24.16
N LYS A 62 -1.67 -9.47 -23.66
CA LYS A 62 -2.51 -10.34 -24.49
C LYS A 62 -3.35 -9.55 -25.49
N ALA A 63 -3.74 -8.33 -25.13
CA ALA A 63 -4.40 -7.38 -26.02
C ALA A 63 -3.43 -6.62 -26.96
N LYS A 64 -2.15 -7.00 -27.03
CA LYS A 64 -1.07 -6.38 -27.84
C LYS A 64 -0.92 -4.87 -27.62
N LYS A 65 -1.24 -4.38 -26.43
CA LYS A 65 -1.08 -2.95 -26.09
C LYS A 65 0.36 -2.66 -25.74
N THR A 66 0.81 -1.46 -26.10
CA THR A 66 2.14 -0.94 -25.73
C THR A 66 2.13 -0.36 -24.32
N PHE A 67 3.31 -0.28 -23.72
CA PHE A 67 3.47 0.36 -22.42
C PHE A 67 3.26 1.87 -22.54
N HIS A 68 2.33 2.39 -21.74
CA HIS A 68 2.15 3.82 -21.54
C HIS A 68 2.39 4.18 -20.08
N PHE A 69 3.41 5.01 -19.83
CA PHE A 69 3.79 5.44 -18.49
C PHE A 69 2.62 6.12 -17.75
N GLY A 70 1.86 6.99 -18.43
CA GLY A 70 0.70 7.65 -17.83
C GLY A 70 -0.38 6.68 -17.31
N LYS A 71 -0.58 5.56 -18.00
CA LYS A 71 -1.51 4.50 -17.55
C LYS A 71 -0.96 3.75 -16.34
N ALA A 72 0.33 3.40 -16.35
CA ALA A 72 0.99 2.76 -15.22
C ALA A 72 0.92 3.65 -13.97
N PHE A 73 1.20 4.94 -14.14
CA PHE A 73 1.10 5.93 -13.08
C PHE A 73 -0.32 6.07 -12.54
N LEU A 74 -1.34 6.19 -13.42
CA LEU A 74 -2.73 6.24 -13.00
C LEU A 74 -3.13 4.98 -12.22
N LEU A 75 -2.76 3.78 -12.68
CA LEU A 75 -3.05 2.53 -11.98
C LEU A 75 -2.39 2.48 -10.59
N GLY A 76 -1.12 2.91 -10.49
CA GLY A 76 -0.43 3.02 -9.21
C GLY A 76 -1.06 4.07 -8.28
N LEU A 77 -1.48 5.20 -8.83
CA LEU A 77 -2.18 6.25 -8.08
C LEU A 77 -3.52 5.75 -7.55
N TRP A 78 -4.28 4.99 -8.36
CA TRP A 78 -5.54 4.38 -7.92
C TRP A 78 -5.34 3.36 -6.79
N GLY A 79 -4.28 2.56 -6.84
CA GLY A 79 -3.95 1.61 -5.76
C GLY A 79 -3.44 2.27 -4.48
N SER A 80 -2.80 3.42 -4.60
CA SER A 80 -2.26 4.18 -3.46
C SER A 80 -3.22 5.25 -2.91
N ALA A 81 -4.24 5.64 -3.67
CA ALA A 81 -5.22 6.65 -3.32
C ALA A 81 -5.81 6.53 -1.90
N PRO A 82 -6.27 5.36 -1.42
CA PRO A 82 -6.83 5.26 -0.07
C PRO A 82 -5.80 5.65 1.00
N TYR A 83 -4.54 5.25 0.83
CA TYR A 83 -3.45 5.57 1.76
C TYR A 83 -3.10 7.06 1.77
N PHE A 84 -3.07 7.68 0.59
CA PHE A 84 -2.84 9.12 0.47
C PHE A 84 -3.98 9.93 1.09
N ILE A 85 -5.24 9.56 0.85
CA ILE A 85 -6.41 10.24 1.42
C ILE A 85 -6.37 10.19 2.95
N LEU A 86 -6.10 9.01 3.52
CA LEU A 86 -5.98 8.84 4.96
C LEU A 86 -4.84 9.67 5.55
N THR A 87 -3.69 9.73 4.86
CA THR A 87 -2.51 10.46 5.34
C THR A 87 -2.69 11.98 5.22
N ILE A 88 -3.35 12.46 4.17
CA ILE A 88 -3.73 13.88 4.03
C ILE A 88 -4.69 14.30 5.14
N ALA A 89 -5.69 13.47 5.44
CA ALA A 89 -6.60 13.73 6.56
C ALA A 89 -5.87 13.74 7.91
N LEU A 90 -4.82 12.94 8.09
CA LEU A 90 -3.96 13.00 9.28
C LEU A 90 -3.22 14.34 9.39
N ILE A 91 -2.70 14.86 8.27
CA ILE A 91 -2.05 16.18 8.23
C ILE A 91 -3.04 17.30 8.61
N LEU A 92 -4.25 17.24 8.07
CA LEU A 92 -5.32 18.19 8.40
C LEU A 92 -5.72 18.12 9.88
N SER A 93 -5.80 16.91 10.45
CA SER A 93 -6.04 16.70 11.87
C SER A 93 -4.96 17.32 12.75
N LYS A 94 -3.68 17.13 12.40
CA LYS A 94 -2.56 17.73 13.14
C LYS A 94 -2.59 19.25 13.13
N ASN A 95 -3.07 19.86 12.05
CA ASN A 95 -3.23 21.32 11.95
C ASN A 95 -4.51 21.83 12.65
N GLY A 96 -5.25 20.98 13.37
CA GLY A 96 -6.46 21.35 14.09
C GLY A 96 -7.70 21.54 13.22
N MET A 97 -7.64 21.15 11.93
CA MET A 97 -8.78 21.26 11.02
C MET A 97 -9.78 20.10 11.17
N ILE A 98 -9.34 18.98 11.77
CA ILE A 98 -10.15 17.77 12.04
C ILE A 98 -9.97 17.41 13.52
N SER A 99 -10.87 16.57 14.06
CA SER A 99 -10.78 16.03 15.42
C SER A 99 -9.43 15.39 15.71
N ASP A 100 -8.83 15.75 16.84
CA ASP A 100 -7.52 15.23 17.29
C ASP A 100 -7.50 13.70 17.51
N ASN A 101 -8.68 13.08 17.63
CA ASN A 101 -8.84 11.63 17.72
C ASN A 101 -8.73 10.89 16.37
N TYR A 102 -8.54 11.62 15.26
CA TYR A 102 -8.44 11.03 13.93
C TYR A 102 -7.33 9.98 13.82
N TYR A 103 -6.22 10.16 14.55
CA TYR A 103 -5.09 9.23 14.50
C TYR A 103 -5.46 7.81 14.95
N ARG A 104 -6.44 7.66 15.84
CA ARG A 104 -6.99 6.36 16.22
C ARG A 104 -7.67 5.65 15.04
N TYR A 105 -8.45 6.39 14.25
CA TYR A 105 -9.11 5.85 13.06
C TYR A 105 -8.11 5.60 11.94
N TYR A 106 -7.10 6.47 11.79
CA TYR A 106 -6.01 6.28 10.85
C TYR A 106 -5.26 4.97 11.10
N LYS A 107 -4.90 4.68 12.36
CA LYS A 107 -4.29 3.40 12.75
C LYS A 107 -5.14 2.20 12.32
N LEU A 108 -6.46 2.29 12.49
CA LEU A 108 -7.38 1.19 12.18
C LEU A 108 -7.58 0.97 10.66
N LEU A 109 -7.70 2.06 9.91
CA LEU A 109 -7.98 2.06 8.47
C LEU A 109 -6.72 1.87 7.61
N CYS A 110 -5.54 1.99 8.22
CA CYS A 110 -4.25 1.87 7.55
C CYS A 110 -3.48 0.69 8.13
N ALA A 111 -4.07 -0.51 8.03
CA ALA A 111 -3.53 -1.71 8.66
C ALA A 111 -2.09 -2.05 8.21
N PRO A 112 -1.70 -1.89 6.93
CA PRO A 112 -0.34 -2.17 6.48
C PRO A 112 0.73 -1.35 7.22
N PHE A 113 0.38 -0.15 7.66
CA PHE A 113 1.29 0.77 8.36
C PHE A 113 1.02 0.88 9.85
N LEU A 114 0.08 0.10 10.40
CA LEU A 114 -0.28 0.13 11.82
C LEU A 114 0.92 -0.13 12.74
N ALA A 115 1.72 -1.15 12.45
CA ALA A 115 2.94 -1.46 13.20
C ALA A 115 3.94 -0.30 13.16
N VAL A 116 4.05 0.40 12.03
CA VAL A 116 4.90 1.61 11.90
C VAL A 116 4.34 2.77 12.70
N CYS A 117 3.01 2.97 12.70
CA CYS A 117 2.36 4.00 13.51
C CYS A 117 2.62 3.78 15.00
N ASN A 118 2.61 2.53 15.46
CA ASN A 118 2.92 2.16 16.84
C ASN A 118 4.43 2.24 17.19
N LEU A 119 5.32 2.39 16.21
CA LEU A 119 6.73 2.72 16.44
C LEU A 119 6.94 4.25 16.51
N ILE A 120 6.17 5.01 15.73
CA ILE A 120 6.26 6.48 15.67
C ILE A 120 5.65 7.12 16.91
N SER A 121 4.50 6.63 17.37
CA SER A 121 3.80 7.15 18.54
C SER A 121 2.90 6.08 19.15
N ASP A 122 3.15 5.77 20.42
CA ASP A 122 2.26 4.92 21.23
C ASP A 122 0.93 5.62 21.56
N GLY A 123 0.84 6.94 21.35
CA GLY A 123 -0.36 7.73 21.58
C GLY A 123 -1.48 7.49 20.55
N ILE A 124 -2.66 8.04 20.87
CA ILE A 124 -3.88 8.02 20.04
C ILE A 124 -4.27 9.39 19.48
N SER A 125 -3.58 10.46 19.91
CA SER A 125 -3.81 11.84 19.48
C SER A 125 -2.96 12.19 18.26
N SER A 126 -3.54 12.96 17.34
CA SER A 126 -2.86 13.46 16.14
C SER A 126 -1.80 14.51 16.46
N SER A 127 -1.98 15.28 17.53
CA SER A 127 -0.99 16.25 18.03
C SER A 127 0.31 15.60 18.52
N GLY A 128 0.23 14.36 19.01
CA GLY A 128 1.38 13.58 19.50
C GLY A 128 2.23 12.95 18.39
N VAL A 129 1.86 13.11 17.11
CA VAL A 129 2.61 12.56 15.98
C VAL A 129 3.68 13.54 15.53
N SER A 130 4.95 13.11 15.57
CA SER A 130 6.08 13.93 15.11
C SER A 130 5.96 14.28 13.62
N ALA A 131 6.49 15.44 13.21
CA ALA A 131 6.50 15.82 11.79
C ALA A 131 7.27 14.80 10.93
N MET A 132 8.36 14.24 11.47
CA MET A 132 9.11 13.18 10.81
C MET A 132 8.31 11.89 10.66
N GLY A 133 7.48 11.52 11.64
CA GLY A 133 6.59 10.37 11.53
C GLY A 133 5.61 10.48 10.36
N ILE A 134 5.05 11.67 10.13
CA ILE A 134 4.15 11.94 9.00
C ILE A 134 4.91 11.82 7.66
N ILE A 135 6.13 12.32 7.58
CA ILE A 135 6.97 12.20 6.37
C ILE A 135 7.24 10.72 6.06
N VAL A 136 7.59 9.92 7.07
CA VAL A 136 7.79 8.47 6.90
C VAL A 136 6.53 7.79 6.38
N LEU A 137 5.36 8.09 6.96
CA LEU A 137 4.08 7.53 6.49
C LEU A 137 3.75 7.94 5.05
N LEU A 138 4.05 9.19 4.68
CA LEU A 138 3.84 9.69 3.33
C LEU A 138 4.76 8.99 2.31
N ILE A 139 6.02 8.72 2.67
CA ILE A 139 6.93 7.92 1.84
C ILE A 139 6.41 6.49 1.69
N LEU A 140 5.91 5.88 2.77
CA LEU A 140 5.36 4.53 2.74
C LEU A 140 4.10 4.42 1.85
N CYS A 141 3.29 5.47 1.75
CA CYS A 141 2.16 5.54 0.82
C CYS A 141 2.57 5.42 -0.67
N CYS A 142 3.83 5.74 -1.01
CA CYS A 142 4.35 5.59 -2.37
C CYS A 142 4.66 4.12 -2.73
N LEU A 143 4.92 3.25 -1.75
CA LEU A 143 5.27 1.85 -1.98
C LEU A 143 4.25 1.06 -2.81
N PRO A 144 2.93 1.11 -2.55
CA PRO A 144 1.95 0.42 -3.38
C PRO A 144 1.96 0.94 -4.83
N CYS A 145 2.13 2.26 -5.02
CA CYS A 145 2.21 2.86 -6.35
C CYS A 145 3.42 2.33 -7.14
N ILE A 146 4.60 2.37 -6.52
CA ILE A 146 5.85 1.90 -7.12
C ILE A 146 5.75 0.40 -7.46
N SER A 147 5.21 -0.40 -6.54
CA SER A 147 5.04 -1.85 -6.72
C SER A 147 4.16 -2.19 -7.93
N ILE A 148 3.03 -1.48 -8.08
CA ILE A 148 2.14 -1.64 -9.24
C ILE A 148 2.85 -1.23 -10.54
N MET A 149 3.54 -0.09 -10.54
CA MET A 149 4.20 0.44 -11.74
C MET A 149 5.30 -0.49 -12.24
N ILE A 150 6.15 -0.98 -11.34
CA ILE A 150 7.24 -1.91 -11.66
C ILE A 150 6.66 -3.22 -12.21
N ALA A 151 5.70 -3.82 -11.50
CA ALA A 151 5.12 -5.10 -11.92
C ALA A 151 4.34 -4.99 -13.23
N TYR A 152 3.64 -3.88 -13.47
CA TYR A 152 2.96 -3.60 -14.72
C TYR A 152 3.95 -3.46 -15.89
N LYS A 153 5.02 -2.70 -15.70
CA LYS A 153 6.09 -2.53 -16.70
C LYS A 153 6.75 -3.87 -17.04
N ILE A 154 7.12 -4.65 -16.03
CA ILE A 154 7.72 -5.97 -16.23
C ILE A 154 6.75 -6.90 -16.99
N SER A 155 5.48 -6.90 -16.61
CA SER A 155 4.49 -7.80 -17.21
C SER A 155 4.20 -7.50 -18.68
N ILE A 156 4.14 -6.21 -19.05
CA ILE A 156 3.87 -5.82 -20.44
C ILE A 156 5.12 -5.94 -21.34
N GLN A 157 6.32 -5.76 -20.78
CA GLN A 157 7.59 -5.89 -21.50
C GLN A 157 8.14 -7.32 -21.49
N GLY A 158 7.73 -8.15 -20.54
CA GLY A 158 8.19 -9.52 -20.41
C GLY A 158 7.79 -10.34 -21.63
N LYS A 159 8.67 -11.25 -22.07
CA LYS A 159 8.31 -12.31 -23.03
C LYS A 159 7.35 -13.28 -22.36
N ALA A 160 6.50 -13.94 -23.13
CA ALA A 160 5.54 -14.89 -22.58
C ALA A 160 6.35 -16.13 -22.33
N ILE A 161 6.00 -16.87 -21.29
CA ILE A 161 6.52 -18.24 -21.14
C ILE A 161 6.16 -19.04 -22.42
N GLU A 162 5.05 -18.68 -23.07
CA GLU A 162 4.65 -19.16 -24.40
C GLU A 162 5.67 -18.84 -25.50
N ASP A 163 6.36 -17.69 -25.48
CA ASP A 163 7.40 -17.34 -26.49
C ASP A 163 8.72 -18.10 -26.26
N VAL A 164 8.89 -18.75 -25.11
CA VAL A 164 10.10 -19.49 -24.74
C VAL A 164 9.94 -20.99 -25.01
N MET A 165 8.72 -21.51 -25.03
CA MET A 165 8.45 -22.94 -25.29
C MET A 165 8.45 -23.34 -26.77
N TYR A 166 8.58 -22.39 -27.71
CA TYR A 166 8.64 -22.66 -29.16
C TYR A 166 10.02 -22.38 -29.78
N HIS A 167 11.08 -22.31 -28.96
CA HIS A 167 12.47 -22.19 -29.43
C HIS A 167 13.32 -23.37 -28.95
#